data_AF-A0A8T3UB02-F1
#
_entry.id   AF-A0A8T3UB02-F1
#
_cell.length_a   1.000
_cell.length_b   1.000
_cell.length_c   1.000
_cell.angle_alpha   90.00
_cell.angle_beta   90.00
_cell.angle_gamma   90.00
#
_symmetry.space_group_name_H-M   'P 1'
#
loop_
_entity.id
_entity.type
_entity.pdbx_description
1 polymer ?
#
loop_
_entity_poly.entity_id
_entity_poly.type
_entity_poly.pdbx_seq_one_letter_code
_entity_poly.pdbx_strand_id
1 'polypeptide(L)'
;MRKILKILQVMTLITILGILILRNINYANTIKTNVEVKYTAPILMKYGNIKINTPIVKVNINGKEYPAYCLDVKKIGAGEKINRYDLNINKQIDNNLVYSMIINGYPYKTLAELRS
;
A
#
# COMPACT_ATOMS: atom_id res chain seq x y z
N MET A 1 -12.08 22.29 -51.71
CA MET A 1 -11.59 22.87 -50.43
C MET A 1 -12.44 22.52 -49.21
N ARG A 2 -13.75 22.80 -49.17
CA ARG A 2 -14.61 22.55 -47.97
C ARG A 2 -14.61 21.10 -47.44
N LYS A 3 -14.58 20.09 -48.32
CA LYS A 3 -14.50 18.66 -47.93
C LYS A 3 -13.14 18.31 -47.28
N ILE A 4 -12.05 18.82 -47.85
CA ILE A 4 -10.68 18.62 -47.34
C ILE A 4 -10.52 19.30 -45.96
N LEU A 5 -11.08 20.50 -45.79
CA LEU A 5 -11.04 21.23 -44.51
C LEU A 5 -11.79 20.48 -43.40
N LYS A 6 -12.94 19.85 -43.71
CA LYS A 6 -13.69 19.02 -42.75
C LYS A 6 -12.90 17.77 -42.34
N ILE A 7 -12.21 17.12 -43.28
CA ILE A 7 -11.36 15.96 -42.98
C ILE A 7 -10.22 16.37 -42.05
N LEU A 8 -9.58 17.52 -42.30
CA LEU A 8 -8.51 18.05 -41.45
C LEU A 8 -9.00 18.34 -40.03
N GLN A 9 -10.20 18.93 -39.89
CA GLN A 9 -10.82 19.18 -38.59
C GLN A 9 -11.09 17.89 -37.79
N VAL A 10 -11.57 16.84 -38.47
CA VAL A 10 -11.82 15.54 -37.82
C VAL A 10 -10.52 14.89 -37.38
N MET A 11 -9.46 14.96 -38.20
CA MET A 11 -8.13 14.44 -37.83
C MET A 11 -7.55 15.17 -36.62
N THR A 12 -7.68 16.51 -36.56
CA THR A 12 -7.25 17.27 -35.38
C THR A 12 -8.06 16.94 -34.12
N LEU A 13 -9.35 16.61 -34.25
CA LEU A 13 -10.16 16.22 -33.09
C LEU A 13 -9.72 14.86 -32.53
N ILE A 14 -9.42 13.90 -33.41
CA ILE A 14 -8.98 12.55 -33.04
C ILE A 14 -7.62 12.61 -32.35
N THR A 15 -6.69 13.43 -32.83
CA THR A 15 -5.37 13.58 -32.19
C THR A 15 -5.48 14.22 -30.80
N ILE A 16 -6.31 15.24 -30.63
CA ILE A 16 -6.57 15.86 -29.32
C ILE A 16 -7.18 14.84 -28.35
N LEU A 17 -8.16 14.05 -28.81
CA LEU A 17 -8.79 13.00 -28.01
C LEU A 17 -7.77 11.93 -27.58
N GLY A 18 -6.86 11.53 -28.47
CA GLY A 18 -5.77 10.59 -28.16
C GLY A 18 -4.81 11.11 -27.08
N ILE A 19 -4.43 12.40 -27.13
CA ILE A 19 -3.55 13.01 -26.14
C ILE A 19 -4.21 13.06 -24.76
N LEU A 20 -5.52 13.34 -24.70
CA LEU A 20 -6.29 13.33 -23.46
C LEU A 20 -6.35 11.95 -22.81
N ILE A 21 -6.46 10.88 -23.60
CA ILE A 21 -6.46 9.51 -23.11
C ILE A 21 -5.08 9.14 -22.55
N LEU A 22 -3.99 9.49 -23.24
CA LEU A 22 -2.63 9.17 -22.81
C LEU A 22 -2.21 9.87 -21.51
N ARG A 23 -2.69 11.09 -21.24
CA ARG A 23 -2.42 11.80 -19.98
C ARG A 23 -2.98 11.09 -18.74
N ASN A 24 -4.02 10.28 -18.92
CA ASN A 24 -4.64 9.52 -17.83
C ASN A 24 -3.98 8.16 -17.58
N ILE A 25 -2.92 7.81 -18.31
CA ILE A 25 -2.11 6.63 -18.01
C ILE A 25 -1.26 6.95 -16.78
N ASN A 26 -1.74 6.52 -15.62
CA ASN A 26 -0.95 6.55 -14.39
C ASN A 26 0.17 5.52 -14.51
N TYR A 27 1.41 5.97 -14.67
CA TYR A 27 2.57 5.09 -14.57
C TYR A 27 2.65 4.54 -13.15
N ALA A 28 2.80 3.21 -13.02
CA ALA A 28 3.02 2.57 -11.74
C ALA A 28 4.37 3.04 -11.18
N ASN A 29 4.35 3.97 -10.24
CA ASN A 29 5.57 4.45 -9.60
C ASN A 29 5.95 3.50 -8.47
N THR A 30 7.20 3.04 -8.45
CA THR A 30 7.71 2.23 -7.33
C THR A 30 8.13 3.16 -6.21
N ILE A 31 7.55 2.97 -5.03
CA ILE A 31 7.93 3.73 -3.84
C ILE A 31 9.04 2.95 -3.12
N LYS A 32 10.24 3.53 -3.09
CA LYS A 32 11.36 3.01 -2.29
C LYS A 32 11.26 3.55 -0.87
N THR A 33 11.27 2.66 0.11
CA THR A 33 11.18 3.00 1.53
C THR A 33 11.89 1.92 2.36
N ASN A 34 11.80 1.99 3.68
CA ASN A 34 12.29 0.97 4.60
C ASN A 34 11.23 0.67 5.66
N VAL A 35 11.23 -0.58 6.10
CA VAL A 35 10.45 -1.04 7.25
C VAL A 35 11.37 -1.01 8.46
N GLU A 36 10.88 -0.44 9.56
CA GLU A 36 11.60 -0.35 10.84
C GLU A 36 10.75 -0.89 11.99
N VAL A 37 11.40 -1.61 12.90
CA VAL A 37 10.80 -2.00 14.18
C VAL A 37 10.77 -0.77 15.09
N LYS A 38 9.59 -0.44 15.63
CA LYS A 38 9.45 0.64 16.60
C LYS A 38 9.55 0.14 18.03
N TYR A 39 8.77 -0.89 18.35
CA TYR A 39 8.81 -1.55 19.66
C TYR A 39 8.18 -2.94 19.54
N THR A 40 8.47 -3.78 20.51
CA THR A 40 7.86 -5.10 20.62
C THR A 40 6.71 -5.00 21.60
N ALA A 41 5.49 -5.31 21.13
CA ALA A 41 4.34 -5.36 22.02
C ALA A 41 4.53 -6.49 23.06
N PRO A 42 3.95 -6.37 24.27
CA PRO A 42 3.88 -7.50 25.17
C PRO A 42 3.19 -8.70 24.50
N ILE A 43 3.48 -9.92 24.95
CA ILE A 43 2.84 -11.12 24.41
C ILE A 43 1.37 -11.11 24.85
N LEU A 44 0.50 -10.66 23.95
CA LEU A 44 -0.95 -10.57 24.17
C LEU A 44 -1.72 -11.74 23.56
N MET A 45 -1.07 -12.56 22.73
CA MET A 45 -1.73 -13.64 22.00
C MET A 45 -1.04 -14.99 22.25
N LYS A 46 -1.85 -16.04 22.41
CA LYS A 46 -1.41 -17.43 22.55
C LYS A 46 -2.25 -18.33 21.67
N TYR A 47 -1.62 -19.32 21.05
CA TYR A 47 -2.28 -20.40 20.34
C TYR A 47 -1.86 -21.73 20.97
N GLY A 48 -2.74 -22.30 21.80
CA GLY A 48 -2.37 -23.39 22.71
C GLY A 48 -1.23 -22.95 23.65
N ASN A 49 -0.12 -23.69 23.63
CA ASN A 49 1.08 -23.39 24.42
C ASN A 49 2.06 -22.43 23.71
N ILE A 50 1.76 -22.01 22.48
CA ILE A 50 2.63 -21.13 21.69
C ILE A 50 2.32 -19.68 22.04
N LYS A 51 3.33 -18.96 22.53
CA LYS A 51 3.28 -17.51 22.72
C LYS A 51 3.58 -16.82 21.39
N ILE A 52 2.65 -15.99 20.92
CA ILE A 52 2.82 -15.24 19.67
C ILE A 52 3.34 -13.86 20.02
N ASN A 53 4.59 -13.59 19.64
CA ASN A 53 5.21 -12.28 19.78
C ASN A 53 5.05 -11.51 18.47
N THR A 54 4.61 -10.25 18.56
CA THR A 54 4.35 -9.42 17.37
C THR A 54 5.05 -8.07 17.53
N PRO A 55 6.18 -7.86 16.83
CA PRO A 55 6.81 -6.54 16.78
C PRO A 55 5.90 -5.56 16.05
N ILE A 56 5.79 -4.34 16.58
CA ILE A 56 5.11 -3.24 15.92
C ILE A 56 6.10 -2.56 14.99
N VAL A 57 5.80 -2.64 13.69
CA VAL A 57 6.66 -2.14 12.62
C VAL A 57 5.98 -1.01 11.87
N LYS A 58 6.77 -0.07 11.39
CA LYS A 58 6.28 1.06 10.58
C LYS A 58 7.12 1.22 9.32
N VAL A 59 6.51 1.83 8.32
CA VAL A 59 7.16 2.25 7.08
C VAL A 59 7.03 3.78 6.95
N ASN A 60 8.07 4.46 6.47
CA ASN A 60 8.03 5.91 6.26
C ASN A 60 7.86 6.23 4.77
N ILE A 61 6.75 6.85 4.39
CA ILE A 61 6.51 7.28 3.01
C ILE A 61 6.37 8.79 3.03
N ASN A 62 7.30 9.48 2.38
CA ASN A 62 7.32 10.94 2.24
C ASN A 62 7.23 11.68 3.59
N GLY A 63 7.95 11.21 4.61
CA GLY A 63 7.97 11.82 5.94
C GLY A 63 6.81 11.41 6.84
N LYS A 64 5.83 10.64 6.35
CA LYS A 64 4.70 10.14 7.14
C LYS A 64 4.88 8.66 7.46
N GLU A 65 4.70 8.31 8.73
CA GLU A 65 4.77 6.92 9.18
C GLU A 65 3.42 6.21 9.01
N TYR A 66 3.47 4.98 8.52
CA TYR A 66 2.33 4.09 8.38
C TYR A 66 2.61 2.75 9.08
N PRO A 67 1.61 2.11 9.70
CA PRO A 67 1.79 0.76 10.23
C PRO A 67 2.06 -0.22 9.09
N ALA A 68 2.93 -1.20 9.34
CA ALA A 68 3.18 -2.30 8.41
C ALA A 68 2.80 -3.64 9.06
N TYR A 69 2.37 -4.59 8.23
CA TYR A 69 1.91 -5.90 8.68
C TYR A 69 2.58 -7.00 7.87
N CYS A 70 2.94 -8.11 8.53
CA CYS A 70 3.45 -9.29 7.83
C CYS A 70 2.31 -9.98 7.08
N LEU A 71 2.44 -10.11 5.76
CA LEU A 71 1.46 -10.81 4.93
C LEU A 71 1.85 -12.27 4.66
N ASP A 72 3.11 -12.65 4.90
CA ASP A 72 3.65 -13.98 4.61
C ASP A 72 4.46 -14.49 5.80
N VAL A 73 3.83 -15.37 6.58
CA VAL A 73 4.41 -15.95 7.79
C VAL A 73 5.61 -16.87 7.53
N LYS A 74 5.85 -17.28 6.27
CA LYS A 74 7.01 -18.11 5.91
C LYS A 74 8.28 -17.29 5.71
N LYS A 75 8.18 -15.97 5.62
CA LYS A 75 9.32 -15.06 5.44
C LYS A 75 9.72 -14.44 6.78
N ILE A 76 11.01 -14.12 6.89
CA ILE A 76 11.54 -13.43 8.07
C ILE A 76 10.93 -12.03 8.14
N GLY A 77 10.21 -11.76 9.23
CA GLY A 77 9.66 -10.44 9.53
C GLY A 77 10.68 -9.50 10.15
N ALA A 78 10.38 -8.20 10.13
CA ALA A 78 11.10 -7.23 10.95
C ALA A 78 10.84 -7.51 12.44
N GLY A 79 11.90 -7.57 13.25
CA GLY A 79 11.84 -7.72 14.71
C GLY A 79 12.40 -9.02 15.29
N GLU A 80 12.48 -10.11 14.54
CA GLU A 80 13.10 -11.35 15.04
C GLU A 80 14.63 -11.30 14.97
N LYS A 81 15.16 -10.99 13.79
CA LYS A 81 16.61 -10.95 13.50
C LYS A 81 17.03 -9.69 12.75
N ILE A 82 16.06 -8.93 12.26
CA ILE A 82 16.25 -7.80 11.36
C ILE A 82 15.43 -6.63 11.90
N ASN A 83 16.09 -5.57 12.36
CA ASN A 83 15.41 -4.39 12.89
C ASN A 83 14.98 -3.40 11.81
N ARG A 84 15.60 -3.47 10.63
CA ARG A 84 15.31 -2.62 9.48
C ARG A 84 15.66 -3.32 8.18
N TYR A 85 14.84 -3.13 7.15
CA TYR A 85 15.17 -3.55 5.78
C TYR A 85 14.50 -2.63 4.75
N ASP A 86 15.12 -2.53 3.58
CA ASP A 86 14.60 -1.74 2.46
C ASP A 86 13.44 -2.46 1.76
N LEU A 87 12.44 -1.70 1.35
CA LEU A 87 11.21 -2.17 0.73
C LEU A 87 10.91 -1.36 -0.53
N ASN A 88 10.63 -2.06 -1.62
CA ASN A 88 10.08 -1.48 -2.84
C ASN A 88 8.59 -1.79 -2.91
N ILE A 89 7.75 -0.78 -2.74
CA ILE A 89 6.30 -0.90 -2.88
C ILE A 89 5.97 -0.70 -4.36
N ASN A 90 5.57 -1.78 -5.02
CA ASN A 90 5.26 -1.82 -6.44
C ASN A 90 3.82 -2.30 -6.74
N LYS A 91 3.07 -2.71 -5.70
CA LYS A 91 1.69 -3.19 -5.81
C LYS A 91 0.88 -2.73 -4.59
N GLN A 92 -0.41 -2.56 -4.83
CA GLN A 92 -1.40 -2.39 -3.77
C GLN A 92 -1.92 -3.75 -3.32
N ILE A 93 -2.52 -3.80 -2.12
CA ILE A 93 -3.24 -4.98 -1.65
C ILE A 93 -4.42 -5.23 -2.58
N ASP A 94 -4.47 -6.41 -3.19
CA ASP A 94 -5.54 -6.84 -4.10
C ASP A 94 -6.64 -7.64 -3.40
N ASN A 95 -6.37 -8.13 -2.19
CA ASN A 95 -7.33 -8.87 -1.38
C ASN A 95 -8.20 -7.91 -0.54
N ASN A 96 -9.46 -7.77 -0.92
CA ASN A 96 -10.42 -6.92 -0.20
C ASN A 96 -10.60 -7.27 1.28
N LEU A 97 -10.57 -8.56 1.66
CA LEU A 97 -10.72 -8.95 3.06
C LEU A 97 -9.53 -8.45 3.89
N VAL A 98 -8.31 -8.58 3.35
CA VAL A 98 -7.10 -8.07 4.00
C VAL A 98 -7.14 -6.55 4.09
N TYR A 99 -7.52 -5.86 3.01
CA TYR A 99 -7.67 -4.41 3.02
C TYR A 99 -8.67 -3.95 4.08
N SER A 100 -9.87 -4.54 4.10
CA SER A 100 -10.91 -4.24 5.09
C SER A 100 -10.46 -4.51 6.52
N MET A 101 -9.70 -5.58 6.76
CA MET A 101 -9.14 -5.87 8.09
C MET A 101 -8.17 -4.79 8.54
N ILE A 102 -7.33 -4.27 7.64
CA ILE A 102 -6.37 -3.20 7.96
C ILE A 102 -7.10 -1.89 8.26
N ILE A 103 -7.98 -1.43 7.38
CA ILE A 103 -8.62 -0.11 7.53
C ILE A 103 -9.61 -0.04 8.68
N ASN A 104 -10.22 -1.17 9.06
CA ASN A 104 -11.13 -1.26 10.20
C ASN A 104 -10.41 -1.69 11.49
N GLY A 105 -9.10 -1.94 11.44
CA GLY A 105 -8.29 -2.33 12.59
C GLY A 105 -7.55 -1.15 13.24
N TYR A 106 -6.84 -1.44 14.33
CA TYR A 106 -5.90 -0.49 14.93
C TYR A 106 -4.70 -0.27 13.99
N PRO A 107 -4.10 0.94 13.89
CA PRO A 107 -4.46 2.19 14.56
C PRO A 107 -5.46 3.05 13.77
N TYR A 108 -6.02 2.57 12.66
CA TYR A 108 -6.99 3.33 11.87
C TYR A 108 -8.33 3.49 12.59
N LYS A 109 -8.70 2.51 13.42
CA LYS A 109 -9.76 2.57 14.41
C LYS A 109 -9.20 2.69 15.81
N THR A 110 -9.86 3.51 16.62
CA THR A 110 -9.54 3.64 18.04
C THR A 110 -9.96 2.39 18.82
N LEU A 111 -9.36 2.17 20.00
CA LEU A 111 -9.74 1.06 20.86
C LEU A 111 -11.20 1.13 21.33
N ALA A 112 -11.83 2.31 21.32
CA ALA A 112 -13.25 2.46 21.64
C ALA A 112 -14.12 1.96 20.48
N GLU A 113 -13.79 2.33 19.25
CA GLU A 113 -14.49 1.87 18.04
C GLU A 113 -14.37 0.35 17.81
N LEU A 114 -13.31 -0.29 18.31
CA LEU A 114 -13.07 -1.73 18.15
C LEU A 114 -13.77 -2.62 19.19
N ARG A 115 -14.37 -2.03 20.23
CA ARG A 115 -14.98 -2.77 21.36
C ARG A 115 -16.49 -3.01 21.21
N SER A 116 -17.09 -2.53 20.13
CA SER A 116 -18.51 -2.74 19.77
C SER A 116 -18.72 -4.06 19.04
#